data_AF-A0A2U1L9H3-F1
#
_entry.id   AF-A0A2U1L9H3-F1
#
_cell.length_a   1.000
_cell.length_b   1.000
_cell.length_c   1.000
_cell.angle_alpha   90.00
_cell.angle_beta   90.00
_cell.angle_gamma   90.00
#
_symmetry.space_group_name_H-M   'P 1'
#
loop_
_entity.id
_entity.type
_entity.pdbx_description
1 polymer ?
#
loop_
_entity_poly.entity_id
_entity_poly.type
_entity_poly.pdbx_seq_one_letter_code
_entity_poly.pdbx_strand_id
1 'polypeptide(L)'
;MAIMKSLLSACKEVAVPSMSFPGGINMETFLPRSRKDKVVIVMGATGTGKSRLAIDLATKFSAEIVNSDKIQVYKGLDIATNKVTQDECRGITHHLIGFADPNVDFSADDFRHSASQVVDSIVAKDRLPIIAGGSNSYIKALVHDNIEFQSRYSCCFLWVDVSLPVLQSFVSKRVDQMVQAGLVDEARRFYNPILANSTIGLRRAIGVPELNHYFQNENAKNLEEAIEEIKVNTCKLATRQLQNIMRLENQLEWDMHHLDATEAFLKQGFEAHEAWERLVARPSSLIVRDFLYDEKEESAPNFPNIMTTNSVITPPSMNTMVNAVAAVAR
;
A
#
# COMPACT_ATOMS: atom_id res chain seq x y z
N MET A 1 -12.24 -11.49 -64.99
CA MET A 1 -13.26 -10.82 -65.82
C MET A 1 -14.40 -10.42 -64.89
N ALA A 2 -14.53 -9.10 -64.63
CA ALA A 2 -15.58 -8.37 -63.86
C ALA A 2 -15.89 -8.84 -62.42
N ILE A 3 -15.60 -8.13 -61.31
CA ILE A 3 -15.88 -6.73 -60.87
C ILE A 3 -17.38 -6.38 -60.86
N MET A 4 -17.87 -5.93 -59.69
CA MET A 4 -18.67 -4.70 -59.43
C MET A 4 -19.89 -4.98 -58.52
N LYS A 5 -19.79 -4.73 -57.20
CA LYS A 5 -20.19 -3.54 -56.39
C LYS A 5 -21.62 -3.54 -55.85
N SER A 6 -21.68 -3.00 -54.63
CA SER A 6 -22.68 -2.03 -54.15
C SER A 6 -23.76 -2.57 -53.23
N LEU A 7 -23.61 -2.25 -51.93
CA LEU A 7 -24.68 -1.62 -51.14
C LEU A 7 -24.02 -0.85 -49.98
N LEU A 8 -23.41 0.28 -50.35
CA LEU A 8 -23.27 1.45 -49.50
C LEU A 8 -24.64 2.13 -49.47
N SER A 9 -25.30 2.14 -48.32
CA SER A 9 -26.47 2.99 -48.06
C SER A 9 -25.97 4.29 -47.45
N ALA A 10 -25.94 5.35 -48.25
CA ALA A 10 -25.70 6.71 -47.81
C ALA A 10 -26.98 7.55 -47.93
N CYS A 11 -27.09 8.50 -47.00
CA CYS A 11 -27.88 9.73 -47.02
C CYS A 11 -29.33 9.67 -46.50
N LYS A 12 -29.50 10.22 -45.30
CA LYS A 12 -30.05 11.59 -45.18
C LYS A 12 -29.55 12.27 -43.90
N GLU A 13 -28.76 13.31 -44.08
CA GLU A 13 -28.47 14.32 -43.08
C GLU A 13 -29.78 14.98 -42.64
N VAL A 14 -30.05 14.97 -41.33
CA VAL A 14 -31.05 15.84 -40.73
C VAL A 14 -30.28 17.04 -40.20
N ALA A 15 -30.43 18.18 -40.87
CA ALA A 15 -29.92 19.46 -40.42
C ALA A 15 -30.58 19.83 -39.09
N VAL A 16 -29.79 19.99 -38.03
CA VAL A 16 -30.21 20.59 -36.77
C VAL A 16 -30.04 22.11 -36.91
N PRO A 17 -31.06 22.94 -36.62
CA PRO A 17 -30.94 24.38 -36.81
C PRO A 17 -29.94 24.95 -35.80
N SER A 18 -28.95 25.70 -36.28
CA SER A 18 -28.06 26.50 -35.45
C SER A 18 -28.85 27.66 -34.84
N MET A 19 -29.30 27.50 -33.60
CA MET A 19 -29.72 28.62 -32.76
C MET A 19 -28.50 29.15 -32.00
N SER A 20 -27.93 30.25 -32.52
CA SER A 20 -26.91 31.04 -31.83
C SER A 20 -27.57 31.94 -30.79
N PHE A 21 -27.36 31.66 -29.50
CA PHE A 21 -27.64 32.62 -28.43
C PHE A 21 -26.39 33.51 -28.22
N PRO A 22 -26.52 34.84 -28.28
CA PRO A 22 -25.42 35.74 -27.98
C PRO A 22 -25.27 35.87 -26.46
N GLY A 23 -24.32 35.11 -25.92
CA GLY A 23 -24.00 35.12 -24.50
C GLY A 23 -23.11 33.93 -24.18
N GLY A 24 -21.80 34.09 -24.34
CA GLY A 24 -20.82 33.08 -24.02
C GLY A 24 -20.82 32.77 -22.54
N ILE A 25 -21.66 31.83 -22.12
CA ILE A 25 -21.45 31.09 -20.88
C ILE A 25 -20.60 29.90 -21.29
N ASN A 26 -19.31 30.02 -21.02
CA ASN A 26 -18.35 28.95 -21.23
C ASN A 26 -18.76 27.80 -20.29
N MET A 27 -19.45 26.79 -20.82
CA MET A 27 -19.93 25.65 -20.03
C MET A 27 -18.81 24.64 -19.73
N GLU A 28 -17.58 25.11 -19.66
CA GLU A 28 -16.41 24.38 -19.14
C GLU A 28 -15.93 24.96 -17.79
N THR A 29 -16.54 26.04 -17.28
CA THR A 29 -16.04 26.77 -16.10
C THR A 29 -16.71 26.39 -14.77
N PHE A 30 -17.52 25.33 -14.72
CA PHE A 30 -18.29 24.95 -13.51
C PHE A 30 -18.14 23.51 -13.02
N LEU A 31 -17.13 22.77 -13.48
CA LEU A 31 -16.70 21.57 -12.76
C LEU A 31 -15.46 21.94 -11.95
N PRO A 32 -15.53 22.10 -10.61
CA PRO A 32 -14.31 22.03 -9.83
C PRO A 32 -13.73 20.64 -10.15
N ARG A 33 -12.51 20.58 -10.69
CA ARG A 33 -11.73 19.34 -10.61
C ARG A 33 -11.55 19.10 -9.13
N SER A 34 -12.47 18.35 -8.51
CA SER A 34 -12.39 18.02 -7.09
C SER A 34 -11.05 17.34 -6.90
N ARG A 35 -10.22 17.93 -6.06
CA ARG A 35 -8.92 17.36 -5.74
C ARG A 35 -9.15 15.98 -5.16
N LYS A 36 -8.50 14.96 -5.73
CA LYS A 36 -8.66 13.60 -5.24
C LYS A 36 -8.01 13.47 -3.86
N ASP A 37 -8.71 12.83 -2.93
CA ASP A 37 -8.20 12.52 -1.61
C ASP A 37 -7.04 11.52 -1.72
N LYS A 38 -6.14 11.55 -0.74
CA LYS A 38 -4.87 10.81 -0.80
C LYS A 38 -4.97 9.50 -0.04
N VAL A 39 -4.51 8.40 -0.65
CA VAL A 39 -4.46 7.06 -0.02
C VAL A 39 -3.08 6.45 -0.26
N VAL A 40 -2.49 5.85 0.77
CA VAL A 40 -1.22 5.12 0.66
C VAL A 40 -1.49 3.62 0.67
N ILE A 41 -0.88 2.89 -0.26
CA ILE A 41 -1.00 1.44 -0.38
C ILE A 41 0.36 0.81 -0.09
N VAL A 42 0.46 -0.04 0.94
CA VAL A 42 1.67 -0.78 1.28
C VAL A 42 1.53 -2.24 0.85
N MET A 43 2.31 -2.61 -0.17
CA MET A 43 2.33 -3.93 -0.80
C MET A 43 3.63 -4.69 -0.49
N GLY A 44 3.60 -6.01 -0.70
CA GLY A 44 4.72 -6.90 -0.41
C GLY A 44 4.28 -8.32 -0.04
N ALA A 45 5.18 -9.29 -0.19
CA ALA A 45 4.91 -10.68 0.20
C ALA A 45 4.77 -10.84 1.73
N THR A 46 4.16 -11.94 2.19
CA THR A 46 4.06 -12.26 3.62
C THR A 46 5.46 -12.29 4.24
N GLY A 47 5.60 -11.68 5.43
CA GLY A 47 6.89 -11.57 6.10
C GLY A 47 7.79 -10.41 5.68
N THR A 48 7.49 -9.63 4.63
CA THR A 48 8.39 -8.52 4.20
C THR A 48 8.36 -7.28 5.10
N GLY A 49 7.51 -7.24 6.13
CA GLY A 49 7.44 -6.10 7.06
C GLY A 49 6.41 -5.01 6.72
N LYS A 50 5.43 -5.31 5.86
CA LYS A 50 4.34 -4.35 5.51
C LYS A 50 3.67 -3.69 6.72
N SER A 51 3.29 -4.47 7.74
CA SER A 51 2.62 -3.94 8.93
C SER A 51 3.54 -3.00 9.70
N ARG A 52 4.83 -3.36 9.83
CA ARG A 52 5.85 -2.50 10.43
C ARG A 52 5.94 -1.16 9.69
N LEU A 53 6.02 -1.18 8.37
CA LEU A 53 6.08 0.05 7.57
C LEU A 53 4.80 0.90 7.72
N ALA A 54 3.63 0.26 7.66
CA ALA A 54 2.35 0.96 7.81
C ALA A 54 2.25 1.67 9.18
N ILE A 55 2.70 1.01 10.26
CA ILE A 55 2.75 1.59 11.61
C ILE A 55 3.81 2.71 11.67
N ASP A 56 5.01 2.49 11.13
CA ASP A 56 6.07 3.52 11.09
C ASP A 56 5.57 4.80 10.39
N LEU A 57 4.84 4.64 9.27
CA LEU A 57 4.21 5.77 8.57
C LEU A 57 3.08 6.39 9.39
N ALA A 58 2.20 5.59 10.00
CA ALA A 58 1.08 6.11 10.78
C ALA A 58 1.50 6.86 12.07
N THR A 59 2.71 6.59 12.58
CA THR A 59 3.29 7.38 13.67
C THR A 59 3.84 8.75 13.21
N LYS A 60 4.11 8.90 11.90
CA LYS A 60 4.68 10.13 11.30
C LYS A 60 3.62 10.99 10.60
N PHE A 61 2.62 10.35 10.01
CA PHE A 61 1.50 10.98 9.31
C PHE A 61 0.23 10.60 10.07
N SER A 62 -0.56 11.58 10.53
CA SER A 62 -1.82 11.33 11.27
C SER A 62 -2.74 10.42 10.44
N ALA A 63 -2.66 9.11 10.69
CA ALA A 63 -3.16 8.09 9.78
C ALA A 63 -3.82 6.94 10.54
N GLU A 64 -4.64 6.19 9.80
CA GLU A 64 -5.26 4.95 10.26
C GLU A 64 -5.00 3.85 9.22
N ILE A 65 -4.87 2.62 9.69
CA ILE A 65 -4.47 1.48 8.85
C ILE A 65 -5.69 0.65 8.48
N VAL A 66 -5.83 0.31 7.21
CA VAL A 66 -6.86 -0.60 6.69
C VAL A 66 -6.19 -1.91 6.28
N ASN A 67 -6.52 -3.00 6.96
CA ASN A 67 -5.99 -4.31 6.62
C ASN A 67 -6.54 -4.79 5.26
N SER A 68 -5.65 -5.23 4.37
CA SER A 68 -6.00 -5.87 3.10
C SER A 68 -5.50 -7.32 2.99
N ASP A 69 -5.22 -7.99 4.11
CA ASP A 69 -5.00 -9.43 4.15
C ASP A 69 -6.31 -10.18 4.39
N LYS A 70 -6.71 -11.00 3.39
CA LYS A 70 -7.97 -11.77 3.36
C LYS A 70 -8.13 -12.78 4.50
N ILE A 71 -7.05 -13.17 5.16
CA ILE A 71 -7.10 -14.11 6.28
C ILE A 71 -7.18 -13.34 7.61
N GLN A 72 -6.56 -12.16 7.69
CA GLN A 72 -6.57 -11.35 8.92
C GLN A 72 -7.92 -10.65 9.19
N VAL A 73 -8.83 -10.61 8.21
CA VAL A 73 -10.17 -10.05 8.39
C VAL A 73 -11.01 -10.82 9.43
N TYR A 74 -10.74 -12.11 9.65
CA TYR A 74 -11.56 -12.99 10.49
C TYR A 74 -11.19 -12.92 11.98
N LYS A 75 -12.20 -13.11 12.83
CA LYS A 75 -12.05 -13.27 14.29
C LYS A 75 -11.30 -14.56 14.64
N GLY A 76 -10.35 -14.46 15.57
CA GLY A 76 -9.56 -15.57 16.09
C GLY A 76 -8.40 -15.99 15.19
N LEU A 77 -7.66 -17.00 15.65
CA LEU A 77 -6.40 -17.44 15.04
C LEU A 77 -5.36 -16.32 14.88
N ASP A 78 -5.19 -15.47 15.89
CA ASP A 78 -4.35 -14.28 15.81
C ASP A 78 -2.87 -14.63 15.60
N ILE A 79 -2.38 -15.72 16.21
CA ILE A 79 -1.02 -16.23 16.01
C ILE A 79 -0.90 -16.83 14.61
N ALA A 80 -1.76 -17.78 14.24
CA ALA A 80 -1.67 -18.48 12.95
C ALA A 80 -1.85 -17.53 11.74
N THR A 81 -2.64 -16.48 11.91
CA THR A 81 -2.85 -15.45 10.87
C THR A 81 -1.88 -14.28 10.96
N ASN A 82 -0.98 -14.29 11.94
CA ASN A 82 0.05 -13.28 12.17
C ASN A 82 -0.55 -11.86 12.24
N LYS A 83 -1.63 -11.69 13.00
CA LYS A 83 -2.20 -10.36 13.25
C LYS A 83 -1.22 -9.55 14.10
N VAL A 84 -1.21 -8.24 13.88
CA VAL A 84 -0.48 -7.32 14.73
C VAL A 84 -1.03 -7.35 16.15
N THR A 85 -0.15 -7.41 17.13
CA THR A 85 -0.49 -7.34 18.55
C THR A 85 -0.80 -5.90 18.97
N GLN A 86 -1.47 -5.72 20.12
CA GLN A 86 -1.78 -4.39 20.64
C GLN A 86 -0.52 -3.56 20.89
N ASP A 87 0.56 -4.19 21.35
CA ASP A 87 1.84 -3.52 21.60
C ASP A 87 2.49 -3.07 20.29
N GLU A 88 2.45 -3.91 19.25
CA GLU A 88 2.95 -3.55 17.92
C GLU A 88 2.15 -2.42 17.28
N CYS A 89 0.83 -2.36 17.50
CA CYS A 89 -0.02 -1.29 16.97
C CYS A 89 0.37 0.10 17.46
N ARG A 90 1.04 0.23 18.63
CA ARG A 90 1.48 1.53 19.20
C ARG A 90 0.35 2.58 19.30
N GLY A 91 -0.88 2.12 19.55
CA GLY A 91 -2.08 2.97 19.63
C GLY A 91 -2.65 3.44 18.28
N ILE A 92 -2.06 3.01 17.16
CA ILE A 92 -2.62 3.28 15.82
C ILE A 92 -3.90 2.47 15.63
N THR A 93 -4.91 3.09 15.02
CA THR A 93 -6.19 2.44 14.73
C THR A 93 -6.04 1.54 13.50
N HIS A 94 -6.44 0.27 13.65
CA HIS A 94 -6.50 -0.71 12.57
C HIS A 94 -7.96 -1.07 12.26
N HIS A 95 -8.30 -1.06 10.97
CA HIS A 95 -9.61 -1.42 10.44
C HIS A 95 -9.54 -2.72 9.65
N LEU A 96 -10.70 -3.37 9.48
CA LEU A 96 -10.87 -4.61 8.71
C LEU A 96 -9.95 -5.76 9.16
N ILE A 97 -9.61 -5.79 10.44
CA ILE A 97 -8.83 -6.86 11.08
C ILE A 97 -9.67 -7.49 12.19
N GLY A 98 -9.74 -8.81 12.24
CA GLY A 98 -10.41 -9.53 13.33
C GLY A 98 -11.91 -9.24 13.49
N PHE A 99 -12.65 -8.91 12.43
CA PHE A 99 -14.05 -8.48 12.52
C PHE A 99 -15.05 -9.45 11.87
N ALA A 100 -14.63 -10.20 10.84
CA ALA A 100 -15.49 -11.11 10.08
C ALA A 100 -15.73 -12.45 10.80
N ASP A 101 -16.88 -13.08 10.53
CA ASP A 101 -17.20 -14.43 11.02
C ASP A 101 -16.27 -15.47 10.37
N PRO A 102 -15.55 -16.30 11.15
CA PRO A 102 -14.63 -17.29 10.62
C PRO A 102 -15.29 -18.38 9.76
N ASN A 103 -16.62 -18.56 9.81
CA ASN A 103 -17.35 -19.59 9.08
C ASN A 103 -18.07 -19.08 7.84
N VAL A 104 -17.86 -17.82 7.45
CA VAL A 104 -18.42 -17.21 6.23
C VAL A 104 -17.28 -16.74 5.33
N ASP A 105 -17.44 -16.82 4.02
CA ASP A 105 -16.45 -16.27 3.09
C ASP A 105 -16.55 -14.74 3.03
N PHE A 106 -15.39 -14.08 3.06
CA PHE A 106 -15.25 -12.65 2.80
C PHE A 106 -14.62 -12.45 1.41
N SER A 107 -15.41 -11.98 0.46
CA SER A 107 -15.02 -11.86 -0.94
C SER A 107 -14.24 -10.55 -1.22
N ALA A 108 -13.70 -10.43 -2.44
CA ALA A 108 -13.06 -9.19 -2.87
C ALA A 108 -14.08 -8.04 -3.04
N ASP A 109 -15.34 -8.36 -3.37
CA ASP A 109 -16.41 -7.37 -3.44
C ASP A 109 -16.82 -6.87 -2.05
N ASP A 110 -16.87 -7.77 -1.06
CA ASP A 110 -17.12 -7.40 0.34
C ASP A 110 -16.00 -6.51 0.88
N PHE A 111 -14.74 -6.86 0.56
CA PHE A 111 -13.58 -6.02 0.87
C PHE A 111 -13.70 -4.65 0.22
N ARG A 112 -13.99 -4.58 -1.09
CA ARG A 112 -14.13 -3.32 -1.82
C ARG A 112 -15.16 -2.41 -1.14
N HIS A 113 -16.33 -2.95 -0.81
CA HIS A 113 -17.39 -2.15 -0.18
C HIS A 113 -16.99 -1.66 1.22
N SER A 114 -16.47 -2.56 2.05
CA SER A 114 -16.06 -2.25 3.42
C SER A 114 -14.88 -1.28 3.47
N ALA A 115 -13.88 -1.49 2.60
CA ALA A 115 -12.69 -0.64 2.54
C ALA A 115 -13.02 0.75 2.04
N SER A 116 -13.90 0.91 1.04
CA SER A 116 -14.38 2.23 0.60
C SER A 116 -15.02 3.01 1.75
N GLN A 117 -15.91 2.39 2.52
CA GLN A 117 -16.57 3.03 3.67
C GLN A 117 -15.59 3.43 4.78
N VAL A 118 -14.60 2.57 5.04
CA VAL A 118 -13.56 2.85 6.04
C VAL A 118 -12.66 4.00 5.57
N VAL A 119 -12.21 3.98 4.32
CA VAL A 119 -11.39 5.05 3.73
C VAL A 119 -12.15 6.38 3.77
N ASP A 120 -13.44 6.38 3.41
CA ASP A 120 -14.34 7.54 3.56
C ASP A 120 -14.36 8.08 4.98
N SER A 121 -14.53 7.20 5.97
CA SER A 121 -14.55 7.59 7.38
C SER A 121 -13.20 8.13 7.87
N ILE A 122 -12.07 7.64 7.37
CA ILE A 122 -10.74 8.09 7.77
C ILE A 122 -10.48 9.48 7.19
N VAL A 123 -10.78 9.68 5.90
CA VAL A 123 -10.63 10.97 5.23
C VAL A 123 -11.54 12.03 5.86
N ALA A 124 -12.79 11.68 6.22
CA ALA A 124 -13.71 12.59 6.90
C ALA A 124 -13.22 13.04 8.30
N LYS A 125 -12.21 12.39 8.87
CA LYS A 125 -11.54 12.78 10.12
C LYS A 125 -10.23 13.55 9.89
N ASP A 126 -9.96 13.99 8.65
CA ASP A 126 -8.71 14.61 8.23
C ASP A 126 -7.47 13.73 8.53
N ARG A 127 -7.62 12.41 8.35
CA ARG A 127 -6.55 11.43 8.54
C ARG A 127 -6.19 10.75 7.23
N LEU A 128 -4.95 10.30 7.12
CA LEU A 128 -4.45 9.55 5.97
C LEU A 128 -4.86 8.08 6.06
N PRO A 129 -5.57 7.52 5.07
CA PRO A 129 -5.80 6.08 4.98
C PRO A 129 -4.54 5.37 4.45
N ILE A 130 -4.02 4.41 5.22
CA ILE A 130 -2.93 3.52 4.80
C ILE A 130 -3.48 2.10 4.67
N ILE A 131 -3.57 1.60 3.44
CA ILE A 131 -4.04 0.23 3.17
C ILE A 131 -2.85 -0.71 3.10
N ALA A 132 -2.79 -1.73 3.95
CA ALA A 132 -1.64 -2.64 4.05
C ALA A 132 -2.08 -4.11 4.16
N GLY A 133 -1.45 -4.99 3.36
CA GLY A 133 -1.79 -6.42 3.38
C GLY A 133 -1.24 -7.21 2.20
N GLY A 134 -1.33 -8.54 2.27
CA GLY A 134 -0.75 -9.45 1.27
C GLY A 134 -1.71 -9.93 0.18
N SER A 135 -2.99 -9.56 0.22
CA SER A 135 -3.98 -10.04 -0.75
C SER A 135 -4.12 -9.07 -1.90
N ASN A 136 -3.24 -9.17 -2.90
CA ASN A 136 -3.26 -8.28 -4.05
C ASN A 136 -4.58 -8.29 -4.83
N SER A 137 -5.38 -9.35 -4.73
CA SER A 137 -6.74 -9.40 -5.30
C SER A 137 -7.68 -8.37 -4.66
N TYR A 138 -7.54 -8.11 -3.35
CA TYR A 138 -8.31 -7.09 -2.64
C TYR A 138 -7.88 -5.70 -3.05
N ILE A 139 -6.57 -5.44 -3.12
CA ILE A 139 -6.03 -4.16 -3.60
C ILE A 139 -6.47 -3.90 -5.04
N LYS A 140 -6.39 -4.90 -5.93
CA LYS A 140 -6.84 -4.77 -7.31
C LYS A 140 -8.35 -4.46 -7.39
N ALA A 141 -9.18 -5.20 -6.66
CA ALA A 141 -10.62 -5.00 -6.66
C ALA A 141 -11.02 -3.59 -6.17
N LEU A 142 -10.28 -3.04 -5.20
CA LEU A 142 -10.51 -1.70 -4.66
C LEU A 142 -9.96 -0.59 -5.56
N VAL A 143 -8.72 -0.71 -6.02
CA VAL A 143 -8.01 0.41 -6.67
C VAL A 143 -8.15 0.41 -8.18
N HIS A 144 -8.29 -0.76 -8.81
CA HIS A 144 -8.39 -0.90 -10.27
C HIS A 144 -9.81 -1.23 -10.77
N ASP A 145 -10.56 -2.06 -10.05
CA ASP A 145 -11.88 -2.50 -10.53
C ASP A 145 -13.03 -1.62 -10.00
N ASN A 146 -12.74 -0.64 -9.13
CA ASN A 146 -13.72 0.32 -8.59
C ASN A 146 -13.54 1.71 -9.20
N ILE A 147 -14.41 2.07 -10.14
CA ILE A 147 -14.40 3.37 -10.84
C ILE A 147 -14.69 4.52 -9.86
N GLU A 148 -15.58 4.32 -8.90
CA GLU A 148 -15.91 5.33 -7.90
C GLU A 148 -14.69 5.65 -7.04
N PHE A 149 -13.99 4.62 -6.56
CA PHE A 149 -12.77 4.80 -5.79
C PHE A 149 -11.70 5.56 -6.59
N GLN A 150 -11.48 5.18 -7.85
CA GLN A 150 -10.53 5.89 -8.73
C GLN A 150 -10.91 7.35 -8.98
N SER A 151 -12.20 7.67 -9.03
CA SER A 151 -12.65 9.05 -9.25
C SER A 151 -12.38 9.95 -8.04
N ARG A 152 -12.43 9.37 -6.83
CA ARG A 152 -12.33 10.09 -5.56
C ARG A 152 -10.92 10.11 -4.97
N TYR A 153 -10.13 9.06 -5.19
CA TYR A 153 -8.82 8.89 -4.55
C TYR A 153 -7.66 8.85 -5.53
N SER A 154 -6.55 9.44 -5.10
CA SER A 154 -5.22 9.26 -5.68
C SER A 154 -4.45 8.31 -4.77
N CYS A 155 -3.75 7.33 -5.36
CA CYS A 155 -3.02 6.31 -4.63
C CYS A 155 -1.51 6.46 -4.80
N CYS A 156 -0.76 6.32 -3.70
CA CYS A 156 0.69 6.14 -3.71
C CYS A 156 1.00 4.69 -3.31
N PHE A 157 1.75 3.98 -4.14
CA PHE A 157 2.08 2.57 -3.92
C PHE A 157 3.50 2.43 -3.40
N LEU A 158 3.64 1.82 -2.22
CA LEU A 158 4.91 1.44 -1.62
C LEU A 158 5.03 -0.07 -1.68
N TRP A 159 6.08 -0.60 -2.32
CA TRP A 159 6.34 -2.02 -2.40
C TRP A 159 7.55 -2.40 -1.56
N VAL A 160 7.31 -3.07 -0.44
CA VAL A 160 8.36 -3.64 0.41
C VAL A 160 8.76 -5.02 -0.11
N ASP A 161 9.98 -5.11 -0.60
CA ASP A 161 10.55 -6.32 -1.19
C ASP A 161 11.69 -6.88 -0.34
N VAL A 162 11.89 -8.19 -0.43
CA VAL A 162 12.98 -8.92 0.22
C VAL A 162 13.40 -10.03 -0.73
N SER A 163 14.70 -10.19 -0.95
CA SER A 163 15.23 -11.26 -1.80
C SER A 163 14.70 -12.63 -1.37
N LEU A 164 14.28 -13.44 -2.35
CA LEU A 164 13.51 -14.66 -2.09
C LEU A 164 14.20 -15.66 -1.14
N PRO A 165 15.53 -15.92 -1.23
CA PRO A 165 16.20 -16.84 -0.31
C PRO A 165 16.17 -16.33 1.15
N VAL A 166 16.35 -15.03 1.35
CA VAL A 166 16.31 -14.40 2.67
C VAL A 166 14.88 -14.45 3.22
N LEU A 167 13.89 -14.13 2.38
CA LEU A 167 12.49 -14.15 2.77
C LEU A 167 12.02 -15.55 3.16
N GLN A 168 12.37 -16.58 2.37
CA GLN A 168 12.01 -17.97 2.67
C GLN A 168 12.61 -18.45 4.00
N SER A 169 13.88 -18.12 4.27
CA SER A 169 14.53 -18.40 5.55
C SER A 169 13.81 -17.69 6.71
N PHE A 170 13.45 -16.41 6.52
CA PHE A 170 12.76 -15.63 7.53
C PHE A 170 11.36 -16.17 7.84
N VAL A 171 10.53 -16.42 6.83
CA VAL A 171 9.16 -16.89 7.06
C VAL A 171 9.12 -18.31 7.65
N SER A 172 10.10 -19.15 7.33
CA SER A 172 10.26 -20.48 7.94
C SER A 172 10.57 -20.37 9.44
N LYS A 173 11.57 -19.56 9.82
CA LYS A 173 11.90 -19.29 11.24
C LYS A 173 10.73 -18.64 11.99
N ARG A 174 9.95 -17.81 11.31
CA ARG A 174 8.75 -17.20 11.90
C ARG A 174 7.71 -18.25 12.26
N VAL A 175 7.54 -19.32 11.47
CA VAL A 175 6.64 -20.43 11.83
C VAL A 175 7.10 -21.08 13.14
N ASP A 176 8.42 -21.28 13.32
CA ASP A 176 8.94 -21.81 14.60
C ASP A 176 8.57 -20.89 15.78
N GLN A 177 8.69 -19.57 15.60
CA GLN A 177 8.28 -18.58 16.61
C GLN A 177 6.78 -18.61 16.87
N MET A 178 5.95 -18.81 15.83
CA MET A 178 4.50 -18.94 15.98
C MET A 178 4.14 -20.20 16.77
N VAL A 179 4.82 -21.33 16.53
CA VAL A 179 4.65 -22.56 17.31
C VAL A 179 5.01 -22.31 18.77
N GLN A 180 6.15 -21.68 19.04
CA GLN A 180 6.56 -21.29 20.40
C GLN A 180 5.56 -20.35 21.08
N ALA A 181 4.90 -19.47 20.32
CA ALA A 181 3.88 -18.56 20.82
C ALA A 181 2.51 -19.23 21.07
N GLY A 182 2.34 -20.52 20.71
CA GLY A 182 1.11 -21.27 20.95
C GLY A 182 0.22 -21.49 19.72
N LEU A 183 0.76 -21.43 18.51
CA LEU A 183 0.01 -21.68 17.26
C LEU A 183 -0.74 -23.02 17.28
N VAL A 184 -0.13 -24.08 17.83
CA VAL A 184 -0.76 -25.40 17.88
C VAL A 184 -1.97 -25.40 18.82
N ASP A 185 -1.85 -24.77 19.98
CA ASP A 185 -2.94 -24.65 20.95
C ASP A 185 -4.08 -23.78 20.41
N GLU A 186 -3.73 -22.71 19.71
CA GLU A 186 -4.68 -21.81 19.07
C GLU A 186 -5.49 -22.54 17.98
N ALA A 187 -4.80 -23.29 17.10
CA ALA A 187 -5.45 -24.11 16.08
C ALA A 187 -6.29 -25.24 16.69
N ARG A 188 -5.83 -25.85 17.80
CA ARG A 188 -6.57 -26.89 18.52
C ARG A 188 -7.90 -26.39 19.07
N ARG A 189 -7.95 -25.17 19.59
CA ARG A 189 -9.21 -24.55 20.06
C ARG A 189 -10.19 -24.26 18.91
N PHE A 190 -9.67 -24.04 17.71
CA PHE A 190 -10.48 -23.80 16.50
C PHE A 190 -10.88 -25.10 15.76
N TYR A 191 -10.21 -26.21 16.06
CA TYR A 191 -10.43 -27.49 15.40
C TYR A 191 -11.87 -27.98 15.58
N ASN A 192 -12.46 -28.41 14.46
CA ASN A 192 -13.78 -29.04 14.46
C ASN A 192 -13.73 -30.23 13.50
N PRO A 193 -13.86 -31.49 14.01
CA PRO A 193 -13.79 -32.70 13.18
C PRO A 193 -14.80 -32.71 12.02
N ILE A 194 -15.99 -32.15 12.21
CA ILE A 194 -17.06 -32.11 11.19
C ILE A 194 -16.66 -31.18 10.04
N LEU A 195 -15.93 -30.11 10.35
CA LEU A 195 -15.53 -29.06 9.40
C LEU A 195 -14.05 -29.14 9.03
N ALA A 196 -13.35 -30.23 9.35
CA ALA A 196 -11.90 -30.35 9.17
C ALA A 196 -11.47 -30.24 7.69
N ASN A 197 -12.33 -30.68 6.77
CA ASN A 197 -12.07 -30.62 5.32
C ASN A 197 -12.75 -29.42 4.65
N SER A 198 -13.40 -28.53 5.41
CA SER A 198 -14.06 -27.35 4.87
C SER A 198 -13.04 -26.27 4.54
N THR A 199 -13.16 -25.70 3.36
CA THR A 199 -12.33 -24.57 2.90
C THR A 199 -13.08 -23.25 3.00
N ILE A 200 -14.00 -23.10 3.96
CA ILE A 200 -14.78 -21.86 4.13
C ILE A 200 -14.06 -20.89 5.07
N GLY A 201 -14.05 -19.61 4.71
CA GLY A 201 -13.62 -18.52 5.57
C GLY A 201 -12.21 -18.69 6.13
N LEU A 202 -12.09 -18.60 7.45
CA LEU A 202 -10.82 -18.67 8.17
C LEU A 202 -10.15 -20.05 8.09
N ARG A 203 -10.89 -21.12 7.75
CA ARG A 203 -10.33 -22.48 7.62
C ARG A 203 -9.29 -22.61 6.49
N ARG A 204 -9.22 -21.63 5.59
CA ARG A 204 -8.20 -21.53 4.54
C ARG A 204 -6.83 -21.05 5.06
N ALA A 205 -6.73 -20.60 6.31
CA ALA A 205 -5.48 -20.09 6.86
C ALA A 205 -4.41 -21.19 6.90
N ILE A 206 -3.21 -20.86 6.42
CA ILE A 206 -2.04 -21.74 6.56
C ILE A 206 -1.82 -22.00 8.06
N GLY A 207 -1.66 -23.27 8.42
CA GLY A 207 -1.66 -23.73 9.81
C GLY A 207 -2.90 -24.55 10.16
N VAL A 208 -4.08 -24.22 9.61
CA VAL A 208 -5.32 -24.93 9.94
C VAL A 208 -5.39 -26.28 9.21
N PRO A 209 -5.34 -26.35 7.87
CA PRO A 209 -5.39 -27.63 7.16
C PRO A 209 -4.27 -28.59 7.57
N GLU A 210 -3.06 -28.06 7.73
CA GLU A 210 -1.87 -28.85 8.09
C GLU A 210 -2.01 -29.48 9.48
N LEU A 211 -2.51 -28.72 10.47
CA LEU A 211 -2.71 -29.25 11.83
C LEU A 211 -3.96 -30.12 11.97
N ASN A 212 -4.97 -29.97 11.11
CA ASN A 212 -6.14 -30.85 11.13
C ASN A 212 -5.73 -32.32 10.96
N HIS A 213 -4.75 -32.61 10.10
CA HIS A 213 -4.22 -33.97 9.92
C HIS A 213 -3.56 -34.50 11.19
N TYR A 214 -2.78 -33.66 11.88
CA TYR A 214 -2.19 -33.99 13.17
C TYR A 214 -3.26 -34.26 14.26
N PHE A 215 -4.30 -33.42 14.35
CA PHE A 215 -5.36 -33.58 15.35
C PHE A 215 -6.21 -34.84 15.15
N GLN A 216 -6.23 -35.42 13.95
CA GLN A 216 -6.88 -36.71 13.70
C GLN A 216 -6.06 -37.89 14.21
N ASN A 217 -4.73 -37.78 14.23
CA ASN A 217 -3.80 -38.84 14.58
C ASN A 217 -2.65 -38.27 15.42
N GLU A 218 -2.88 -38.08 16.71
CA GLU A 218 -1.94 -37.38 17.58
C GLU A 218 -0.68 -38.21 17.87
N ASN A 219 0.43 -37.85 17.24
CA ASN A 219 1.75 -38.33 17.59
C ASN A 219 2.81 -37.28 17.23
N ALA A 220 4.00 -37.40 17.84
CA ALA A 220 5.07 -36.41 17.69
C ALA A 220 5.55 -36.27 16.23
N LYS A 221 5.66 -37.38 15.51
CA LYS A 221 6.07 -37.39 14.10
C LYS A 221 5.08 -36.61 13.21
N ASN A 222 3.79 -36.82 13.40
CA ASN A 222 2.74 -36.12 12.65
C ASN A 222 2.74 -34.61 12.95
N LEU A 223 3.08 -34.21 14.19
CA LEU A 223 3.19 -32.79 14.53
C LEU A 223 4.39 -32.15 13.83
N GLU A 224 5.55 -32.80 13.83
CA GLU A 224 6.74 -32.34 13.11
C GLU A 224 6.46 -32.20 11.61
N GLU A 225 5.82 -33.21 11.00
CA GLU A 225 5.42 -33.18 9.59
C GLU A 225 4.46 -32.02 9.28
N ALA A 226 3.46 -31.78 10.14
CA ALA A 226 2.53 -30.68 9.98
C ALA A 226 3.23 -29.31 10.07
N ILE A 227 4.17 -29.14 11.01
CA ILE A 227 4.94 -27.89 11.15
C ILE A 227 5.82 -27.64 9.92
N GLU A 228 6.47 -28.68 9.39
CA GLU A 228 7.26 -28.57 8.16
C GLU A 228 6.37 -28.26 6.95
N GLU A 229 5.15 -28.81 6.88
CA GLU A 229 4.19 -28.46 5.83
C GLU A 229 3.77 -26.97 5.91
N ILE A 230 3.52 -26.44 7.11
CA ILE A 230 3.22 -25.02 7.33
C ILE A 230 4.36 -24.14 6.81
N LYS A 231 5.62 -24.49 7.11
CA LYS A 231 6.80 -23.77 6.60
C LYS A 231 6.84 -23.78 5.07
N VAL A 232 6.68 -24.95 4.47
CA VAL A 232 6.68 -25.12 3.01
C VAL A 232 5.56 -24.31 2.36
N ASN A 233 4.34 -24.36 2.89
CA ASN A 233 3.20 -23.64 2.34
C ASN A 233 3.33 -22.12 2.53
N THR A 234 3.91 -21.67 3.64
CA THR A 234 4.22 -20.25 3.88
C THR A 234 5.26 -19.73 2.87
N CYS A 235 6.32 -20.51 2.60
CA CYS A 235 7.31 -20.18 1.57
C CYS A 235 6.68 -20.11 0.17
N LYS A 236 5.83 -21.08 -0.19
CA LYS A 236 5.08 -21.08 -1.46
C LYS A 236 4.18 -19.84 -1.58
N LEU A 237 3.50 -19.46 -0.50
CA LEU A 237 2.67 -18.26 -0.46
C LEU A 237 3.51 -17.00 -0.73
N ALA A 238 4.64 -16.85 -0.03
CA ALA A 238 5.54 -15.70 -0.21
C ALA A 238 6.02 -15.60 -1.67
N THR A 239 6.46 -16.72 -2.27
CA THR A 239 6.86 -16.77 -3.69
C THR A 239 5.72 -16.36 -4.63
N ARG A 240 4.52 -16.92 -4.44
CA ARG A 240 3.35 -16.61 -5.29
C ARG A 240 2.93 -15.15 -5.17
N GLN A 241 2.98 -14.57 -3.96
CA GLN A 241 2.67 -13.16 -3.75
C GLN A 241 3.67 -12.26 -4.46
N LEU A 242 4.97 -12.55 -4.35
CA LEU A 242 6.02 -11.80 -5.05
C LEU A 242 5.83 -11.84 -6.57
N GLN A 243 5.63 -13.04 -7.14
CA GLN A 243 5.34 -13.22 -8.56
C GLN A 243 4.10 -12.45 -9.01
N ASN A 244 3.06 -12.42 -8.19
CA ASN A 244 1.84 -11.69 -8.51
C ASN A 244 2.03 -10.16 -8.41
N ILE A 245 2.86 -9.66 -7.49
CA ILE A 245 3.20 -8.22 -7.42
C ILE A 245 3.97 -7.82 -8.68
N MET A 246 5.01 -8.56 -9.05
CA MET A 246 5.77 -8.32 -10.28
C MET A 246 4.86 -8.34 -11.51
N ARG A 247 3.89 -9.26 -11.57
CA ARG A 247 2.90 -9.27 -12.65
C ARG A 247 2.03 -8.02 -12.66
N LEU A 248 1.59 -7.55 -11.49
CA LEU A 248 0.75 -6.36 -11.38
C LEU A 248 1.52 -5.10 -11.77
N GLU A 249 2.77 -4.93 -11.32
CA GLU A 249 3.65 -3.84 -11.74
C GLU A 249 3.84 -3.78 -13.26
N ASN A 250 3.96 -4.94 -13.92
CA ASN A 250 4.10 -5.01 -15.38
C ASN A 250 2.78 -4.81 -16.15
N GLN A 251 1.63 -5.12 -15.55
CA GLN A 251 0.33 -5.09 -16.24
C GLN A 251 -0.47 -3.83 -15.96
N LEU A 252 -0.32 -3.29 -14.77
CA LEU A 252 -0.99 -2.10 -14.29
C LEU A 252 0.10 -1.04 -14.23
N GLU A 253 -0.10 0.10 -14.88
CA GLU A 253 0.81 1.25 -14.86
C GLU A 253 0.82 1.95 -13.48
N TRP A 254 0.84 1.16 -12.41
CA TRP A 254 0.99 1.63 -11.04
C TRP A 254 2.44 2.05 -10.86
N ASP A 255 2.65 3.32 -10.57
CA ASP A 255 3.95 3.82 -10.15
C ASP A 255 4.25 3.30 -8.73
N MET A 256 4.86 2.12 -8.66
CA MET A 256 5.18 1.42 -7.42
C MET A 256 6.59 1.79 -6.98
N HIS A 257 6.70 2.46 -5.83
CA HIS A 257 7.99 2.76 -5.24
C HIS A 257 8.56 1.50 -4.58
N HIS A 258 9.56 0.89 -5.23
CA HIS A 258 10.26 -0.30 -4.72
C HIS A 258 11.18 0.04 -3.54
N LEU A 259 11.06 -0.74 -2.47
CA LEU A 259 11.79 -0.58 -1.21
C LEU A 259 12.42 -1.93 -0.84
N ASP A 260 13.73 -2.08 -1.10
CA ASP A 260 14.46 -3.29 -0.77
C ASP A 260 14.81 -3.36 0.73
N ALA A 261 14.12 -4.23 1.45
CA ALA A 261 14.35 -4.49 2.86
C ALA A 261 15.37 -5.61 3.12
N THR A 262 15.98 -6.21 2.10
CA THR A 262 16.84 -7.41 2.24
C THR A 262 17.95 -7.24 3.27
N GLU A 263 18.66 -6.11 3.26
CA GLU A 263 19.75 -5.85 4.21
C GLU A 263 19.25 -5.84 5.66
N ALA A 264 18.05 -5.29 5.89
CA ALA A 264 17.44 -5.25 7.23
C ALA A 264 17.11 -6.65 7.76
N PHE A 265 16.82 -7.60 6.86
CA PHE A 265 16.51 -8.99 7.21
C PHE A 265 17.76 -9.87 7.38
N LEU A 266 18.91 -9.45 6.84
CA LEU A 266 20.19 -10.14 7.03
C LEU A 266 20.88 -9.78 8.36
N LYS A 267 20.50 -8.64 8.95
CA LYS A 267 21.07 -8.10 10.19
C LYS A 267 20.25 -8.50 11.42
N GLN A 268 20.78 -8.20 12.62
CA GLN A 268 20.08 -8.44 13.90
C GLN A 268 20.10 -7.20 14.79
N GLY A 269 19.14 -7.12 15.71
CA GLY A 269 19.08 -6.09 16.74
C GLY A 269 19.11 -4.67 16.18
N PHE A 270 20.00 -3.85 16.74
CA PHE A 270 20.14 -2.44 16.38
C PHE A 270 20.49 -2.24 14.90
N GLU A 271 21.40 -3.05 14.34
CA GLU A 271 21.83 -2.93 12.94
C GLU A 271 20.68 -3.20 11.96
N ALA A 272 19.80 -4.15 12.28
CA ALA A 272 18.59 -4.43 11.49
C ALA A 272 17.62 -3.25 11.53
N HIS A 273 17.48 -2.61 12.69
CA HIS A 273 16.64 -1.43 12.84
C HIS A 273 17.19 -0.23 12.04
N GLU A 274 18.49 0.02 12.11
CA GLU A 274 19.15 1.08 11.35
C GLU A 274 19.04 0.86 9.83
N ALA A 275 19.28 -0.37 9.37
CA ALA A 275 19.11 -0.73 7.96
C ALA A 275 17.66 -0.53 7.49
N TRP A 276 16.68 -0.93 8.29
CA TRP A 276 15.26 -0.69 8.01
C TRP A 276 14.93 0.80 7.92
N GLU A 277 15.39 1.61 8.87
CA GLU A 277 15.11 3.04 8.86
C GLU A 277 15.71 3.70 7.61
N ARG A 278 16.96 3.35 7.26
CA ARG A 278 17.69 3.92 6.12
C ARG A 278 17.11 3.51 4.76
N LEU A 279 16.72 2.24 4.59
CA LEU A 279 16.34 1.67 3.29
C LEU A 279 14.83 1.64 3.06
N VAL A 280 14.02 1.59 4.12
CA VAL A 280 12.58 1.38 4.01
C VAL A 280 11.81 2.56 4.60
N ALA A 281 11.91 2.79 5.92
CA ALA A 281 11.01 3.73 6.60
C ALA A 281 11.27 5.20 6.22
N ARG A 282 12.53 5.65 6.17
CA ARG A 282 12.87 7.03 5.79
C ARG A 282 12.56 7.33 4.32
N PRO A 283 12.98 6.51 3.33
CA PRO A 283 12.58 6.73 1.92
C PRO A 283 11.07 6.76 1.75
N SER A 284 10.35 5.81 2.37
CA SER A 284 8.87 5.79 2.35
C SER A 284 8.26 7.07 2.90
N SER A 285 8.81 7.60 4.00
CA SER A 285 8.31 8.84 4.60
C SER A 285 8.51 10.04 3.68
N LEU A 286 9.64 10.10 2.95
CA LEU A 286 9.89 11.15 1.97
C LEU A 286 8.90 11.05 0.81
N ILE A 287 8.73 9.86 0.24
CA ILE A 287 7.78 9.58 -0.84
C ILE A 287 6.34 9.96 -0.43
N VAL A 288 5.90 9.54 0.77
CA VAL A 288 4.55 9.86 1.25
C VAL A 288 4.40 11.36 1.48
N ARG A 289 5.40 12.02 2.07
CA ARG A 289 5.37 13.47 2.26
C ARG A 289 5.26 14.18 0.91
N ASP A 290 6.08 13.82 -0.06
CA ASP A 290 6.05 14.43 -1.37
C ASP A 290 4.70 14.10 -2.06
N PHE A 291 4.17 12.89 -1.94
CA PHE A 291 2.82 12.58 -2.44
C PHE A 291 1.68 13.42 -1.82
N LEU A 292 1.81 13.79 -0.54
CA LEU A 292 0.83 14.61 0.19
C LEU A 292 0.97 16.11 -0.11
N TYR A 293 2.19 16.61 -0.30
CA TYR A 293 2.48 18.05 -0.36
C TYR A 293 3.12 18.53 -1.67
N ASP A 294 3.53 17.63 -2.56
CA ASP A 294 4.05 17.94 -3.90
C ASP A 294 2.86 18.22 -4.82
N GLU A 295 2.32 19.39 -4.55
CA GLU A 295 1.55 20.15 -5.50
C GLU A 295 2.57 21.04 -6.16
N LYS A 296 2.86 20.81 -7.44
CA LYS A 296 3.44 21.85 -8.27
C LYS A 296 2.73 23.16 -7.93
N GLU A 297 3.47 24.18 -7.52
CA GLU A 297 3.03 25.56 -7.43
C GLU A 297 2.55 26.03 -8.82
N GLU A 298 1.41 25.56 -9.29
CA GLU A 298 0.69 26.10 -10.46
C GLU A 298 -0.42 27.03 -9.96
N SER A 299 -0.05 27.96 -9.08
CA SER A 299 -0.84 29.15 -8.76
C SER A 299 0.05 30.27 -8.21
N ALA A 300 1.19 30.54 -8.85
CA ALA A 300 1.79 31.87 -8.71
C ALA A 300 1.08 32.83 -9.67
N PRO A 301 0.47 33.93 -9.21
CA PRO A 301 -0.08 34.92 -10.12
C PRO A 301 1.08 35.52 -10.94
N ASN A 302 0.98 35.41 -12.26
CA ASN A 302 1.84 36.13 -13.21
C ASN A 302 1.73 37.62 -12.93
N PHE A 303 2.69 38.18 -12.18
CA PHE A 303 2.91 39.62 -12.16
C PHE A 303 3.56 40.00 -13.49
N PRO A 304 2.96 40.90 -14.30
CA PRO A 304 3.61 41.37 -15.51
C PRO A 304 4.88 42.15 -15.12
N ASN A 305 6.02 41.68 -15.62
CA ASN A 305 7.29 42.38 -15.50
C ASN A 305 7.17 43.77 -16.14
N ILE A 306 7.10 44.81 -15.30
CA ILE A 306 7.31 46.19 -15.71
C ILE A 306 8.79 46.32 -16.06
N MET A 307 9.06 46.55 -17.35
CA MET A 307 10.36 46.98 -17.84
C MET A 307 10.73 48.31 -17.19
N THR A 308 11.73 48.30 -16.30
CA THR A 308 12.50 49.50 -15.98
C THR A 308 13.88 49.36 -16.60
N THR A 309 14.04 50.00 -17.75
CA THR A 309 15.33 50.47 -18.25
C THR A 309 15.97 51.38 -17.20
N ASN A 310 17.23 51.16 -16.84
CA ASN A 310 18.24 52.24 -16.86
C ASN A 310 19.66 51.78 -16.51
N SER A 311 20.53 52.05 -17.47
CA SER A 311 21.89 52.60 -17.36
C SER A 311 22.93 51.95 -16.45
N VAL A 312 23.84 51.27 -17.15
CA VAL A 312 25.28 51.10 -16.90
C VAL A 312 25.91 52.29 -16.17
N ILE A 313 26.53 52.02 -15.01
CA ILE A 313 27.66 52.80 -14.48
C ILE A 313 28.71 51.81 -13.99
N THR A 314 29.85 51.78 -14.67
CA THR A 314 31.08 51.05 -14.33
C THR A 314 31.84 51.71 -13.17
N PRO A 315 32.41 50.98 -12.21
CA PRO A 315 33.35 51.53 -11.25
C PRO A 315 34.80 51.50 -11.79
N PRO A 316 35.65 52.52 -11.53
CA PRO A 316 37.07 52.45 -11.83
C PRO A 316 37.82 51.69 -10.72
N SER A 317 38.93 51.06 -11.11
CA SER A 317 39.79 50.24 -10.27
C SER A 317 41.07 50.95 -9.81
N MET A 318 41.62 50.37 -8.74
CA MET A 318 43.02 50.31 -8.30
C MET A 318 43.65 51.43 -7.44
N ASN A 319 43.99 50.97 -6.22
CA ASN A 319 45.25 51.11 -5.48
C ASN A 319 45.73 52.50 -5.04
N THR A 320 46.07 52.63 -3.75
CA THR A 320 47.48 52.69 -3.27
C THR A 320 47.52 52.96 -1.75
N MET A 321 48.18 52.04 -1.02
CA MET A 321 49.05 52.19 0.18
C MET A 321 48.55 53.00 1.40
N VAL A 322 48.62 52.59 2.69
CA VAL A 322 49.63 51.95 3.58
C VAL A 322 49.60 52.78 4.88
N ASN A 323 49.52 52.08 6.01
CA ASN A 323 49.95 52.41 7.38
C ASN A 323 49.20 53.41 8.30
N ALA A 324 49.04 52.88 9.52
CA ALA A 324 49.00 53.53 10.84
C ALA A 324 47.67 54.27 11.16
N VAL A 325 47.00 54.05 12.30
CA VAL A 325 47.50 54.08 13.67
C VAL A 325 46.56 53.27 14.59
N ALA A 326 47.15 52.59 15.57
CA ALA A 326 46.50 51.89 16.68
C ALA A 326 45.95 52.85 17.75
N ALA A 327 45.16 52.28 18.68
CA ALA A 327 44.52 52.90 19.87
C ALA A 327 43.17 53.56 19.55
N VAL A 328 42.08 53.28 20.26
CA VAL A 328 41.94 53.22 21.72
C VAL A 328 40.85 52.22 22.09
N ALA A 329 41.18 51.37 23.07
CA ALA A 329 40.24 50.55 23.80
C ALA A 329 39.22 51.40 24.57
N ARG A 330 37.95 51.03 24.49
CA ARG A 330 36.99 50.95 25.60
C ARG A 330 35.82 50.08 25.17
#